data_AF-A0A7W0SAE1-F1
#
_entry.id   AF-A0A7W0SAE1-F1
#
_cell.length_a   1.000
_cell.length_b   1.000
_cell.length_c   1.000
_cell.angle_alpha   90.00
_cell.angle_beta   90.00
_cell.angle_gamma   90.00
#
_symmetry.space_group_name_H-M   'P 1'
#
loop_
_entity.id
_entity.type
_entity.pdbx_description
1 polymer ?
#
loop_
_entity_poly.entity_id
_entity_poly.type
_entity_poly.pdbx_seq_one_letter_code
_entity_poly.pdbx_strand_id
1 'polypeptide(L)'
;RLMIDNFDHIKAYWVMLGKATAQTALHFGANDLDGTITDGGELTHSYSNDGEVKMSKTELITMIEHAGFEAVERDTVYNRVEKVAA
;
A
#
# COMPACT_ATOMS: atom_id res chain seq x y z
N ARG A 1 15.31 4.76 5.47
CA ARG A 1 15.23 5.96 6.35
C ARG A 1 16.59 6.52 6.80
N LEU A 2 17.73 5.87 6.54
CA LEU A 2 19.04 6.32 7.04
C LEU A 2 19.82 7.23 6.06
N MET A 3 19.66 7.00 4.75
CA MET A 3 20.46 7.69 3.72
C MET A 3 19.68 8.80 2.99
N ILE A 4 18.36 8.65 2.89
CA ILE A 4 17.47 9.57 2.18
C ILE A 4 16.64 10.29 3.24
N ASP A 5 17.23 11.30 3.85
CA ASP A 5 16.64 12.08 4.94
C ASP A 5 15.74 13.23 4.45
N ASN A 6 15.78 13.54 3.16
CA ASN A 6 15.04 14.61 2.49
C ASN A 6 13.78 14.15 1.73
N PHE A 7 13.37 12.88 1.88
CA PHE A 7 12.10 12.38 1.33
C PHE A 7 11.23 11.87 2.47
N ASP A 8 10.03 12.41 2.65
CA ASP A 8 9.16 12.06 3.79
C ASP A 8 8.61 10.63 3.71
N HIS A 9 8.43 10.11 2.50
CA HIS A 9 7.75 8.84 2.27
C HIS A 9 8.60 7.83 1.49
N ILE A 10 8.54 6.57 1.92
CA ILE A 10 9.13 5.43 1.21
C ILE A 10 7.99 4.45 0.93
N LYS A 11 7.77 4.18 -0.36
CA LYS A 11 6.70 3.32 -0.83
C LYS A 11 7.10 1.85 -0.81
N ALA A 12 6.21 0.99 -0.31
CA ALA A 12 6.25 -0.46 -0.47
C ALA A 12 5.11 -0.88 -1.42
N TYR A 13 5.44 -1.15 -2.68
CA TYR A 13 4.46 -1.55 -3.69
C TYR A 13 4.29 -3.07 -3.70
N TRP A 14 3.16 -3.56 -3.18
CA TRP A 14 2.99 -5.00 -2.91
C TRP A 14 2.93 -5.85 -4.18
N VAL A 15 2.48 -5.29 -5.31
CA VAL A 15 2.34 -6.02 -6.58
C VAL A 15 3.71 -6.50 -7.07
N MET A 16 4.76 -5.70 -6.86
CA MET A 16 6.13 -6.08 -7.23
C MET A 16 6.86 -6.84 -6.12
N LEU A 17 6.64 -6.46 -4.85
CA LEU A 17 7.38 -7.04 -3.71
C LEU A 17 6.79 -8.37 -3.21
N GLY A 18 5.51 -8.61 -3.46
CA GLY A 18 4.70 -9.60 -2.76
C GLY A 18 4.21 -9.10 -1.38
N LYS A 19 3.10 -9.68 -0.90
CA LYS A 19 2.41 -9.24 0.34
C LYS A 19 3.31 -9.29 1.57
N ALA A 20 4.04 -10.40 1.77
CA ALA A 20 4.88 -10.62 2.95
C ALA A 20 6.08 -9.65 3.01
N THR A 21 6.75 -9.44 1.88
CA THR A 21 7.86 -8.48 1.79
C THR A 21 7.38 -7.06 2.00
N ALA A 22 6.22 -6.69 1.45
CA ALA A 22 5.63 -5.37 1.62
C ALA A 22 5.24 -5.08 3.08
N GLN A 23 4.68 -6.06 3.81
CA GLN A 23 4.46 -5.95 5.26
C GLN A 23 5.78 -5.77 6.01
N THR A 24 6.78 -6.61 5.69
CA THR A 24 8.10 -6.53 6.34
C THR A 24 8.71 -5.15 6.16
N ALA A 25 8.62 -4.57 4.96
CA ALA A 25 9.17 -3.25 4.65
C ALA A 25 8.64 -2.12 5.56
N LEU A 26 7.42 -2.23 6.11
CA LEU A 26 6.87 -1.27 7.07
C LEU A 26 7.75 -1.14 8.33
N HIS A 27 8.35 -2.24 8.77
CA HIS A 27 9.28 -2.24 9.90
C HIS A 27 10.69 -1.73 9.55
N PHE A 28 11.00 -1.58 8.26
CA PHE A 28 12.33 -1.13 7.77
C PHE A 28 12.28 0.27 7.13
N GLY A 29 11.24 1.04 7.42
CA GLY A 29 11.16 2.47 7.11
C GLY A 29 10.29 2.83 5.92
N ALA A 30 9.56 1.88 5.33
CA ALA A 30 8.43 2.21 4.46
C ALA A 30 7.24 2.70 5.29
N ASN A 31 6.52 3.70 4.79
CA ASN A 31 5.33 4.27 5.42
C ASN A 31 4.18 4.48 4.44
N ASP A 32 4.34 4.05 3.19
CA ASP A 32 3.32 4.13 2.13
C ASP A 32 3.17 2.76 1.48
N LEU A 33 2.19 1.99 1.93
CA LEU A 33 1.85 0.69 1.33
C LEU A 33 0.86 0.92 0.18
N ASP A 34 1.23 0.52 -1.03
CA ASP A 34 0.50 0.89 -2.24
C ASP A 34 0.25 -0.31 -3.18
N GLY A 35 -0.75 -0.16 -4.04
CA GLY A 35 -1.11 -1.11 -5.10
C GLY A 35 -2.57 -1.52 -5.11
N THR A 36 -3.51 -0.61 -4.88
CA THR A 36 -4.93 -0.90 -5.11
C THR A 36 -5.15 -1.24 -6.59
N ILE A 37 -5.45 -2.50 -6.89
CA ILE A 37 -5.88 -2.92 -8.22
C ILE A 37 -7.39 -3.14 -8.17
N THR A 38 -8.13 -2.23 -8.80
CA THR A 38 -9.57 -2.37 -9.02
C THR A 38 -9.84 -3.28 -10.20
N ASP A 39 -10.81 -4.17 -10.04
CA ASP A 39 -11.28 -5.06 -11.09
C ASP A 39 -11.68 -4.27 -12.35
N GLY A 40 -11.12 -4.68 -13.49
CA GLY A 40 -11.35 -4.03 -14.79
C GLY A 40 -10.49 -2.80 -15.07
N GLY A 41 -9.59 -2.40 -14.15
CA GLY A 41 -8.61 -1.34 -14.41
C GLY A 41 -7.46 -1.81 -15.30
N GLU A 42 -6.78 -0.88 -15.99
CA GLU A 42 -5.65 -1.16 -16.91
C GLU A 42 -4.57 -2.05 -16.28
N LEU A 43 -4.28 -1.84 -15.00
CA LEU A 43 -3.25 -2.59 -14.28
C LEU A 43 -3.59 -4.08 -14.10
N THR A 44 -4.88 -4.44 -14.14
CA THR A 44 -5.34 -5.83 -13.92
C THR A 44 -4.72 -6.76 -14.96
N HIS A 45 -4.77 -6.40 -16.24
CA HIS A 45 -4.22 -7.22 -17.32
C HIS A 45 -2.69 -7.19 -17.38
N SER A 46 -2.07 -6.07 -17.02
CA SER A 46 -0.62 -5.94 -17.05
C SER A 46 0.09 -6.79 -15.98
N TYR A 47 -0.58 -7.05 -14.86
CA TYR A 47 -0.01 -7.83 -13.75
C TYR A 47 -0.56 -9.26 -13.64
N SER A 48 -1.63 -9.63 -14.37
CA SER A 48 -2.29 -10.94 -14.27
C SER A 48 -1.53 -12.12 -14.89
N ASN A 49 -0.24 -12.01 -15.19
CA ASN A 49 0.49 -13.00 -15.99
C ASN A 49 0.54 -14.42 -15.38
N ASP A 50 0.21 -14.60 -14.09
CA ASP A 50 0.19 -15.92 -13.42
C ASP A 50 -0.96 -16.11 -12.40
N GLY A 51 -2.00 -15.26 -12.39
CA GLY A 51 -3.14 -15.40 -11.46
C GLY A 51 -3.96 -14.12 -11.23
N GLU A 52 -4.98 -14.19 -10.35
CA GLU A 52 -5.72 -13.01 -9.92
C GLU A 52 -4.83 -12.10 -9.06
N VAL A 53 -4.26 -11.06 -9.68
CA VAL A 53 -3.57 -9.98 -8.96
C VAL A 53 -4.61 -8.98 -8.50
N LYS A 54 -5.29 -9.32 -7.40
CA LYS A 54 -6.32 -8.50 -6.77
C LYS A 54 -5.96 -8.25 -5.32
N MET A 55 -6.15 -7.01 -4.89
CA MET A 55 -6.14 -6.65 -3.47
C MET A 55 -7.16 -5.55 -3.26
N SER A 56 -8.20 -5.87 -2.50
CA SER A 56 -9.20 -4.91 -2.07
C SER A 56 -8.63 -3.92 -1.05
N LYS A 57 -9.30 -2.78 -0.91
CA LYS A 57 -8.99 -1.80 0.15
C LYS A 57 -8.99 -2.44 1.54
N THR A 58 -9.94 -3.33 1.82
CA THR A 58 -10.04 -4.03 3.11
C THR A 58 -8.84 -4.93 3.37
N GLU A 59 -8.34 -5.63 2.35
CA GLU A 59 -7.13 -6.45 2.48
C GLU A 59 -5.88 -5.61 2.74
N LEU A 60 -5.74 -4.46 2.07
CA LEU A 60 -4.66 -3.51 2.35
C LEU A 60 -4.70 -3.01 3.80
N ILE A 61 -5.89 -2.63 4.27
CA ILE A 61 -6.09 -2.19 5.67
C ILE A 61 -5.67 -3.30 6.63
N THR A 62 -6.21 -4.51 6.44
CA THR A 62 -5.89 -5.68 7.28
C THR A 62 -4.39 -5.97 7.28
N MET A 63 -3.75 -5.83 6.12
CA MET A 63 -2.31 -6.05 5.96
C MET A 63 -1.46 -5.08 6.78
N ILE A 64 -1.83 -3.79 6.81
CA ILE A 64 -1.15 -2.76 7.61
C ILE A 64 -1.38 -3.01 9.10
N GLU A 65 -2.63 -3.29 9.48
CA GLU A 65 -3.03 -3.51 10.88
C GLU A 65 -2.39 -4.77 11.46
N HIS A 66 -2.30 -5.86 10.69
CA HIS A 66 -1.62 -7.09 11.10
C HIS A 66 -0.10 -6.92 11.29
N ALA A 67 0.51 -5.95 10.60
CA ALA A 67 1.89 -5.56 10.83
C ALA A 67 2.06 -4.65 12.08
N GLY A 68 0.96 -4.32 12.78
CA GLY A 68 0.97 -3.52 14.00
C GLY A 68 0.97 -2.01 13.77
N PHE A 69 0.58 -1.54 12.58
CA PHE A 69 0.51 -0.13 12.23
C PHE A 69 -0.94 0.35 12.06
N GLU A 70 -1.15 1.67 12.12
CA GLU A 70 -2.45 2.28 11.81
C GLU A 70 -2.61 2.45 10.29
N ALA A 71 -3.67 1.88 9.71
CA ALA A 71 -4.01 2.10 8.32
C ALA A 71 -4.63 3.48 8.11
N VAL A 72 -4.00 4.31 7.27
CA VAL A 72 -4.43 5.68 7.00
C VAL A 72 -4.64 5.88 5.51
N GLU A 73 -5.85 6.28 5.13
CA GLU A 73 -6.15 6.75 3.79
C GLU A 73 -5.61 8.16 3.61
N ARG A 74 -4.97 8.42 2.47
CA ARG A 74 -4.29 9.69 2.19
C ARG A 74 -4.73 10.31 0.87
N ASP A 75 -4.62 11.62 0.78
CA ASP A 75 -4.71 12.35 -0.49
C ASP A 75 -3.39 12.26 -1.28
N THR A 76 -3.30 13.03 -2.38
CA THR A 76 -2.14 13.06 -3.28
C THR A 76 -0.89 13.67 -2.66
N VAL A 77 -1.03 14.45 -1.58
CA VAL A 77 0.06 15.12 -0.86
C VAL A 77 0.20 14.62 0.58
N TYR A 78 -0.31 13.41 0.86
CA TYR A 78 -0.15 12.68 2.12
C TYR A 78 -0.91 13.25 3.33
N ASN A 79 -1.91 14.11 3.13
CA ASN A 79 -2.81 14.44 4.24
C ASN A 79 -3.73 13.26 4.53
N ARG A 80 -4.07 13.05 5.81
CA ARG A 80 -5.07 12.05 6.21
C ARG A 80 -6.43 12.48 5.63
N VAL A 81 -7.12 11.56 4.98
CA VAL A 81 -8.50 11.78 4.53
C VAL A 81 -9.42 11.54 5.72
N GLU A 82 -10.07 12.59 6.22
CA GLU A 82 -11.12 12.43 7.22
C GLU A 82 -12.36 11.81 6.57
N LYS A 83 -12.95 10.80 7.22
CA LYS A 83 -14.26 10.32 6.82
C LYS A 83 -15.27 11.43 7.09
N VAL A 84 -15.82 12.02 6.04
CA VAL A 84 -17.01 12.87 6.18
C VAL A 84 -18.11 11.97 6.72
N ALA A 85 -18.57 12.25 7.95
CA ALA A 85 -19.71 11.55 8.51
C ALA A 85 -20.91 11.77 7.59
N ALA A 86 -21.49 10.68 7.09
CA ALA A 86 -22.72 10.68 6.29
C ALA A 86 -23.94 10.94 7.16
#